data_AF-A0A2V8GI78-F1
#
_entry.id   AF-A0A2V8GI78-F1
#
_cell.length_a   1.000
_cell.length_b   1.000
_cell.length_c   1.000
_cell.angle_alpha   90.00
_cell.angle_beta   90.00
_cell.angle_gamma   90.00
#
_symmetry.space_group_name_H-M   'P 1'
#
loop_
_entity.id
_entity.type
_entity.pdbx_description
1 polymer ?
#
loop_
_entity_poly.entity_id
_entity_poly.type
_entity_poly.pdbx_seq_one_letter_code
_entity_poly.pdbx_strand_id
1 'polypeptide(L)'
;MLRIVTAVLAGLIVLTPLSAAAHDVPNDVTIQVFLKPEGRTLRLLVRVPLASLQDVDYPRRAAGMLDLARAGTALRDATTMWIADNVEVEEGETRLGYPKVIAARASLPSDRSFSSYEEALAHVLGPPLPAETEFVWSQGLLDALLEYPIQSDRSEFAFRPSLGRLGVRVVTVLRFLPPSGVVRAFELTGDPGLVRLDPRWYQAALRFVAAGFFHILDGNDHLLFLLCLVIPFRRFRALVVVVTAFTVAHSVTLIASAYNLGPDALWFPPLIETLIAMSIVYMALENIVG
;
A
#
# COMPACT_ATOMS: atom_id res chain seq x y z
N MET A 1 58.72 -16.29 19.16
CA MET A 1 57.77 -16.17 18.04
C MET A 1 56.63 -17.20 18.10
N LEU A 2 56.88 -18.46 18.45
CA LEU A 2 55.87 -19.54 18.42
C LEU A 2 54.72 -19.43 19.46
N ARG A 3 54.93 -18.71 20.57
CA ARG A 3 53.91 -18.51 21.63
C ARG A 3 52.88 -17.42 21.33
N ILE A 4 53.21 -16.47 20.44
CA ILE A 4 52.29 -15.39 20.04
C ILE A 4 51.32 -15.90 18.97
N VAL A 5 51.80 -16.78 18.09
CA VAL A 5 50.96 -17.40 17.04
C VAL A 5 49.87 -18.32 17.65
N THR A 6 50.18 -19.02 18.74
CA THR A 6 49.20 -19.86 19.45
C THR A 6 48.14 -19.05 20.20
N ALA A 7 48.48 -17.88 20.72
CA ALA A 7 47.51 -16.98 21.36
C ALA A 7 46.53 -16.34 20.36
N VAL A 8 47.00 -16.04 19.14
CA VAL A 8 46.13 -15.50 18.07
C VAL A 8 45.19 -16.57 17.51
N LEU A 9 45.64 -17.83 17.41
CA LEU A 9 44.79 -18.96 17.00
C LEU A 9 43.76 -19.36 18.06
N ALA A 10 44.07 -19.22 19.35
CA ALA A 10 43.10 -19.44 20.44
C ALA A 10 42.05 -18.32 20.53
N GLY A 11 42.41 -17.07 20.17
CA GLY A 11 41.47 -15.95 20.12
C GLY A 11 40.48 -16.01 18.95
N LEU A 12 40.82 -16.72 17.87
CA LEU A 12 39.97 -16.82 16.67
C LEU A 12 38.87 -17.89 16.77
N ILE A 13 38.89 -18.76 17.79
CA ILE A 13 37.92 -19.85 17.97
C ILE A 13 36.72 -19.45 18.85
N VAL A 14 36.75 -18.27 19.50
CA VAL A 14 35.66 -17.80 20.39
C VAL A 14 34.70 -16.83 19.69
N LEU A 15 34.87 -16.56 18.40
CA LEU A 15 33.88 -15.89 17.57
C LEU A 15 32.98 -16.92 16.87
N THR A 16 32.42 -17.86 17.62
CA THR A 16 31.17 -18.47 17.17
C THR A 16 30.14 -17.34 17.18
N PRO A 17 29.55 -16.96 16.03
CA PRO A 17 28.39 -16.09 16.09
C PRO A 17 27.37 -16.84 16.93
N LEU A 18 27.10 -16.35 18.14
CA LEU A 18 25.81 -16.60 18.77
C LEU A 18 24.82 -16.25 17.66
N SER A 19 24.10 -17.25 17.15
CA SER A 19 22.92 -17.00 16.35
C SER A 19 22.05 -16.13 17.23
N ALA A 20 22.17 -14.81 17.08
CA ALA A 20 21.11 -13.92 17.43
C ALA A 20 19.92 -14.52 16.69
N ALA A 21 18.94 -14.98 17.45
CA ALA A 21 17.62 -15.27 16.92
C ALA A 21 17.06 -13.91 16.46
N ALA A 22 17.59 -13.42 15.33
CA ALA A 22 16.98 -12.37 14.59
C ALA A 22 15.68 -12.99 14.09
N HIS A 23 14.57 -12.54 14.68
CA HIS A 23 13.26 -12.89 14.18
C HIS A 23 13.24 -12.57 12.67
N ASP A 24 12.84 -13.54 11.85
CA ASP A 24 12.72 -13.34 10.40
C ASP A 24 11.62 -12.29 10.16
N VAL A 25 12.04 -11.04 9.96
CA VAL A 25 11.15 -9.96 9.55
C VAL A 25 10.79 -10.17 8.08
N PRO A 26 9.50 -10.26 7.72
CA PRO A 26 9.12 -10.46 6.33
C PRO A 26 9.64 -9.32 5.43
N ASN A 27 10.15 -9.67 4.25
CA ASN A 27 10.63 -8.67 3.27
C ASN A 27 9.49 -7.78 2.78
N ASP A 28 8.37 -8.38 2.38
CA ASP A 28 7.21 -7.68 1.82
C ASP A 28 5.94 -8.07 2.59
N VAL A 29 5.22 -7.06 3.08
CA VAL A 29 3.94 -7.23 3.78
C VAL A 29 2.89 -6.36 3.12
N THR A 30 1.83 -7.01 2.62
CA THR A 30 0.65 -6.33 2.09
C THR A 30 -0.49 -6.43 3.08
N ILE A 31 -1.01 -5.27 3.48
CA ILE A 31 -2.15 -5.15 4.40
C ILE A 31 -3.34 -4.65 3.59
N GLN A 32 -4.47 -5.34 3.68
CA GLN A 32 -5.69 -4.93 3.00
C GLN A 32 -6.63 -4.33 4.02
N VAL A 33 -7.10 -3.11 3.75
CA VAL A 33 -7.95 -2.36 4.67
C VAL A 33 -9.19 -1.86 3.94
N PHE A 34 -10.36 -2.10 4.52
CA PHE A 34 -11.57 -1.37 4.17
C PHE A 34 -11.98 -0.46 5.34
N LEU A 35 -12.32 0.78 5.02
CA LEU A 35 -12.85 1.73 5.99
C LEU A 35 -14.19 2.27 5.49
N LYS A 36 -15.27 2.03 6.24
CA LYS A 36 -16.63 2.40 5.85
C LYS A 36 -17.40 3.02 7.02
N PRO A 37 -17.74 4.32 6.96
CA PRO A 37 -18.69 4.93 7.87
C PRO A 37 -20.13 4.54 7.51
N GLU A 38 -20.92 4.15 8.51
CA GLU A 38 -22.34 3.83 8.40
C GLU A 38 -23.11 4.38 9.61
N GLY A 39 -23.92 5.42 9.41
CA GLY A 39 -24.68 6.07 10.47
C GLY A 39 -23.77 6.70 11.54
N ARG A 40 -23.62 6.02 12.67
CA ARG A 40 -22.81 6.46 13.83
C ARG A 40 -21.63 5.54 14.14
N THR A 41 -21.31 4.64 13.23
CA THR A 41 -20.22 3.68 13.38
C THR A 41 -19.30 3.76 12.18
N LEU A 42 -17.99 3.79 12.44
CA LEU A 42 -16.96 3.61 11.42
C LEU A 42 -16.38 2.21 11.56
N ARG A 43 -16.56 1.39 10.52
CA ARG A 43 -16.03 0.03 10.47
C ARG A 43 -14.68 0.02 9.76
N LEU A 44 -13.72 -0.64 10.39
CA LEU A 44 -12.40 -0.92 9.88
C LEU A 44 -12.23 -2.44 9.75
N LEU A 45 -12.20 -2.94 8.52
CA LEU A 45 -11.84 -4.32 8.23
C LEU A 45 -10.37 -4.36 7.84
N VAL A 46 -9.61 -5.25 8.45
CA VAL A 46 -8.17 -5.41 8.19
C VAL A 46 -7.86 -6.87 7.92
N ARG A 47 -7.04 -7.12 6.90
CA ARG A 47 -6.39 -8.39 6.61
C ARG A 47 -4.88 -8.20 6.58
N VAL A 48 -4.18 -9.01 7.36
CA VAL A 48 -2.73 -8.94 7.53
C VAL A 48 -2.13 -10.34 7.62
N PRO A 49 -0.94 -10.60 7.05
CA PRO A 49 -0.26 -11.90 7.21
C PRO A 49 0.13 -12.17 8.67
N LEU A 50 -0.20 -13.36 9.20
CA LEU A 50 0.13 -13.73 10.57
C LEU A 50 1.63 -13.70 10.85
N ALA A 51 2.47 -14.04 9.86
CA ALA A 51 3.93 -13.98 9.99
C ALA A 51 4.49 -12.58 10.27
N SER A 52 3.74 -11.52 9.94
CA SER A 52 4.14 -10.14 10.22
C SER A 52 3.81 -9.70 11.65
N LEU A 53 2.89 -10.40 12.32
CA LEU A 53 2.43 -10.09 13.67
C LEU A 53 3.26 -10.85 14.70
N GLN A 54 4.52 -10.43 14.84
CA GLN A 54 5.50 -11.05 15.74
C GLN A 54 5.13 -10.81 17.22
N ASP A 55 5.87 -11.41 18.15
CA ASP A 55 5.66 -11.23 19.60
C ASP A 55 4.27 -11.66 20.13
N VAL A 56 3.58 -12.53 19.38
CA VAL A 56 2.33 -13.18 19.79
C VAL A 56 2.52 -14.70 19.81
N ASP A 57 2.18 -15.31 20.94
CA ASP A 57 2.23 -16.75 21.12
C ASP A 57 1.03 -17.45 20.49
N TYR A 58 1.12 -17.70 19.18
CA TYR A 58 0.12 -18.50 18.47
C TYR A 58 0.21 -19.98 18.89
N PRO A 59 -0.91 -20.62 19.31
CA PRO A 59 -0.90 -22.03 19.64
C PRO A 59 -0.70 -22.86 18.37
N ARG A 60 0.22 -23.83 18.44
CA ARG A 60 0.67 -24.62 17.28
C ARG A 60 0.51 -26.11 17.54
N ARG A 61 0.10 -26.86 16.51
CA ARG A 61 0.15 -28.32 16.44
C ARG A 61 1.52 -28.77 15.88
N ALA A 62 1.69 -30.07 15.67
CA ALA A 62 2.88 -30.63 15.04
C ALA A 62 3.20 -29.92 13.70
N ALA A 63 4.48 -29.92 13.30
CA ALA A 63 4.97 -29.31 12.06
C ALA A 63 4.68 -27.79 11.90
N GLY A 64 4.41 -27.07 13.00
CA GLY A 64 4.17 -25.62 12.95
C GLY A 64 2.79 -25.24 12.40
N MET A 65 1.84 -26.16 12.38
CA MET A 65 0.46 -25.86 12.00
C MET A 65 -0.25 -25.04 13.06
N LEU A 66 -1.12 -24.11 12.67
CA LEU A 66 -1.90 -23.34 13.64
C LEU A 66 -2.96 -24.23 14.33
N ASP A 67 -3.06 -24.14 15.65
CA ASP A 67 -4.13 -24.77 16.42
C ASP A 67 -5.35 -23.84 16.49
N LEU A 68 -6.22 -23.95 15.49
CA LEU A 68 -7.40 -23.10 15.35
C LEU A 68 -8.37 -23.19 16.54
N ALA A 69 -8.46 -24.34 17.19
CA ALA A 69 -9.35 -24.53 18.35
C ALA A 69 -8.93 -23.65 19.54
N ARG A 70 -7.66 -23.25 19.61
CA ARG A 70 -7.09 -22.46 20.71
C ARG A 70 -6.62 -21.06 20.29
N ALA A 71 -6.56 -20.77 18.99
CA ALA A 71 -5.99 -19.52 18.47
C ALA A 71 -6.83 -18.27 18.73
N GLY A 72 -8.11 -18.40 19.09
CA GLY A 72 -9.04 -17.27 19.18
C GLY A 72 -8.56 -16.10 20.05
N THR A 73 -7.97 -16.38 21.21
CA THR A 73 -7.42 -15.35 22.11
C THR A 73 -6.19 -14.68 21.51
N ALA A 74 -5.23 -15.48 21.04
CA ALA A 74 -4.01 -14.99 20.41
C ALA A 74 -4.29 -14.09 19.19
N LEU A 75 -5.30 -14.41 18.38
CA LEU A 75 -5.71 -13.59 17.24
C LEU A 75 -6.32 -12.24 17.66
N ARG A 76 -7.08 -12.19 18.75
CA ARG A 76 -7.59 -10.93 19.32
C ARG A 76 -6.47 -10.10 19.94
N ASP A 77 -5.56 -10.74 20.65
CA ASP A 77 -4.40 -10.06 21.26
C ASP A 77 -3.50 -9.47 20.17
N ALA A 78 -3.24 -10.23 19.09
CA ALA A 78 -2.54 -9.74 17.91
C ALA A 78 -3.25 -8.56 17.24
N THR A 79 -4.58 -8.63 17.10
CA THR A 79 -5.39 -7.53 16.55
C THR A 79 -5.25 -6.27 17.41
N THR A 80 -5.27 -6.44 18.73
CA THR A 80 -5.18 -5.33 19.69
C THR A 80 -3.79 -4.68 19.60
N MET A 81 -2.75 -5.47 19.82
CA MET A 81 -1.36 -5.01 19.90
C MET A 81 -0.85 -4.43 18.58
N TRP A 82 -1.16 -5.05 17.44
CA TRP A 82 -0.56 -4.67 16.16
C TRP A 82 -1.45 -3.81 15.29
N ILE A 83 -2.77 -3.88 15.45
CA ILE A 83 -3.71 -3.12 14.63
C ILE A 83 -4.36 -1.99 15.43
N ALA A 84 -5.08 -2.30 16.52
CA ALA A 84 -5.82 -1.29 17.28
C ALA A 84 -4.91 -0.23 17.90
N ASP A 85 -3.74 -0.63 18.43
CA ASP A 85 -2.79 0.30 19.07
C ASP A 85 -1.99 1.14 18.06
N ASN A 86 -1.93 0.72 16.79
CA ASN A 86 -1.08 1.33 15.76
C ASN A 86 -1.87 1.98 14.61
N VAL A 87 -3.18 2.04 14.72
CA VAL A 87 -4.04 2.70 13.74
C VAL A 87 -4.78 3.85 14.43
N GLU A 88 -4.56 5.06 13.95
CA GLU A 88 -5.27 6.24 14.43
C GLU A 88 -6.24 6.72 13.35
N VAL A 89 -7.44 7.11 13.80
CA VAL A 89 -8.48 7.66 12.93
C VAL A 89 -8.96 8.98 13.51
N GLU A 90 -9.15 9.97 12.66
CA GLU A 90 -9.70 11.28 13.03
C GLU A 90 -11.03 11.53 12.29
N GLU A 91 -11.98 12.13 13.00
CA GLU A 91 -13.22 12.68 12.47
C GLU A 91 -13.11 14.22 12.53
N GLY A 92 -12.97 14.85 11.36
CA GLY A 92 -12.62 16.27 11.23
C GLY A 92 -11.20 16.52 11.74
N GLU A 93 -11.09 17.24 12.86
CA GLU A 93 -9.83 17.49 13.57
C GLU A 93 -9.75 16.73 14.92
N THR A 94 -10.76 15.91 15.23
CA THR A 94 -10.85 15.18 16.49
C THR A 94 -10.40 13.74 16.30
N ARG A 95 -9.38 13.32 17.05
CA ARG A 95 -8.99 11.91 17.12
C ARG A 95 -10.10 11.07 17.74
N LEU A 96 -10.48 9.99 17.05
CA LEU A 96 -11.44 9.02 17.56
C LEU A 96 -10.84 8.25 18.73
N GLY A 97 -11.71 7.79 19.64
CA GLY A 97 -11.32 6.95 20.77
C GLY A 97 -10.82 5.57 20.34
N TYR A 98 -10.45 4.76 21.33
CA TYR A 98 -9.98 3.40 21.09
C TYR A 98 -11.06 2.55 20.39
N PRO A 99 -10.72 1.78 19.33
CA PRO A 99 -11.69 0.96 18.64
C PRO A 99 -12.14 -0.24 19.48
N LYS A 100 -13.37 -0.69 19.23
CA LYS A 100 -13.82 -1.99 19.72
C LYS A 100 -13.46 -3.07 18.71
N VAL A 101 -12.70 -4.09 19.13
CA VAL A 101 -12.46 -5.30 18.33
C VAL A 101 -13.72 -6.17 18.37
N ILE A 102 -14.47 -6.20 17.27
CA ILE A 102 -15.72 -6.97 17.13
C ILE A 102 -15.39 -8.43 16.86
N ALA A 103 -14.51 -8.68 15.88
CA ALA A 103 -14.13 -10.01 15.45
C ALA A 103 -12.65 -10.04 15.04
N ALA A 104 -12.01 -11.19 15.28
CA ALA A 104 -10.66 -11.50 14.83
C ALA A 104 -10.63 -13.01 14.54
N ARG A 105 -10.12 -13.40 13.37
CA ARG A 105 -10.07 -14.80 12.95
C ARG A 105 -8.89 -15.07 12.04
N ALA A 106 -8.48 -16.34 11.98
CA ALA A 106 -7.51 -16.78 11.01
C ALA A 106 -8.19 -17.15 9.69
N SER A 107 -7.51 -16.90 8.58
CA SER A 107 -7.96 -17.19 7.23
C SER A 107 -6.86 -17.84 6.42
N LEU A 108 -7.27 -18.64 5.43
CA LEU A 108 -6.35 -19.30 4.51
C LEU A 108 -5.73 -18.28 3.54
N PRO A 109 -4.47 -18.45 3.13
CA PRO A 109 -3.84 -17.57 2.13
C PRO A 109 -4.53 -17.61 0.75
N SER A 110 -5.28 -18.68 0.44
CA SER A 110 -6.08 -18.78 -0.79
C SER A 110 -7.43 -18.05 -0.71
N ASP A 111 -7.82 -17.54 0.46
CA ASP A 111 -9.09 -16.87 0.66
C ASP A 111 -9.16 -15.52 -0.07
N ARG A 112 -10.22 -15.31 -0.85
CA ARG A 112 -10.41 -14.11 -1.68
C ARG A 112 -11.45 -13.13 -1.14
N SER A 113 -11.94 -13.33 0.09
CA SER A 113 -13.07 -12.58 0.63
C SER A 113 -12.81 -11.08 0.79
N PHE A 114 -11.54 -10.65 0.83
CA PHE A 114 -11.18 -9.22 0.84
C PHE A 114 -11.17 -8.55 -0.56
N SER A 115 -11.85 -9.16 -1.53
CA SER A 115 -12.07 -8.56 -2.86
C SER A 115 -13.01 -7.35 -2.80
N SER A 116 -14.04 -7.42 -1.95
CA SER A 116 -15.05 -6.38 -1.73
C SER A 116 -15.33 -6.20 -0.23
N TYR A 117 -15.95 -5.07 0.14
CA TYR A 117 -16.29 -4.79 1.53
C TYR A 117 -17.34 -5.78 2.06
N GLU A 118 -18.36 -6.07 1.27
CA GLU A 118 -19.48 -6.94 1.63
C GLU A 118 -19.02 -8.37 1.88
N GLU A 119 -18.18 -8.93 0.99
CA GLU A 119 -17.60 -10.26 1.17
C GLU A 119 -16.65 -10.31 2.38
N ALA A 120 -15.83 -9.28 2.59
CA ALA A 120 -14.91 -9.22 3.71
C ALA A 120 -15.68 -9.17 5.05
N LEU A 121 -16.73 -8.37 5.12
CA LEU A 121 -17.59 -8.28 6.30
C LEU A 121 -18.32 -9.61 6.57
N ALA A 122 -18.92 -10.19 5.53
CA ALA A 122 -19.62 -11.47 5.63
C ALA A 122 -18.68 -12.61 6.05
N HIS A 123 -17.45 -12.61 5.51
CA HIS A 123 -16.40 -13.53 5.90
C HIS A 123 -16.05 -13.33 7.37
N VAL A 124 -15.64 -12.13 7.79
CA VAL A 124 -15.17 -11.89 9.16
C VAL A 124 -16.24 -12.18 10.23
N LEU A 125 -17.51 -11.89 9.95
CA LEU A 125 -18.63 -12.19 10.85
C LEU A 125 -19.19 -13.61 10.71
N GLY A 126 -18.81 -14.32 9.64
CA GLY A 126 -19.24 -15.68 9.36
C GLY A 126 -18.62 -16.72 10.30
N PRO A 127 -18.99 -18.00 10.13
CA PRO A 127 -18.42 -19.07 10.93
C PRO A 127 -16.90 -19.14 10.77
N PRO A 128 -16.15 -19.44 11.86
CA PRO A 128 -14.70 -19.63 11.78
C PRO A 128 -14.36 -20.88 10.95
N LEU A 129 -13.09 -20.98 10.55
CA LEU A 129 -12.59 -22.21 9.93
C LEU A 129 -12.81 -23.42 10.85
N PRO A 130 -13.14 -24.60 10.30
CA PRO A 130 -13.21 -25.83 11.08
C PRO A 130 -11.90 -26.10 11.82
N ALA A 131 -11.98 -26.63 13.05
CA ALA A 131 -10.81 -26.81 13.93
C ALA A 131 -9.76 -27.77 13.36
N GLU A 132 -10.19 -28.70 12.51
CA GLU A 132 -9.40 -29.66 11.78
C GLU A 132 -8.63 -29.06 10.60
N THR A 133 -8.96 -27.83 10.17
CA THR A 133 -8.28 -27.19 9.03
C THR A 133 -6.79 -27.05 9.29
N GLU A 134 -5.97 -27.50 8.33
CA GLU A 134 -4.52 -27.56 8.48
C GLU A 134 -3.84 -26.54 7.58
N PHE A 135 -3.12 -25.59 8.17
CA PHE A 135 -2.18 -24.72 7.48
C PHE A 135 -1.06 -24.28 8.42
N VAL A 136 0.11 -24.00 7.84
CA VAL A 136 1.27 -23.51 8.59
C VAL A 136 0.99 -22.09 9.07
N TRP A 137 1.22 -21.81 10.36
CA TRP A 137 0.84 -20.53 10.98
C TRP A 137 1.40 -19.31 10.23
N SER A 138 2.64 -19.40 9.72
CA SER A 138 3.32 -18.32 9.01
C SER A 138 2.74 -18.00 7.63
N GLN A 139 1.96 -18.92 7.06
CA GLN A 139 1.28 -18.71 5.78
C GLN A 139 -0.15 -18.19 5.97
N GLY A 140 -0.67 -18.21 7.20
CA GLY A 140 -2.02 -17.77 7.49
C GLY A 140 -2.19 -16.25 7.46
N LEU A 141 -3.44 -15.84 7.37
CA LEU A 141 -3.86 -14.44 7.44
C LEU A 141 -4.66 -14.23 8.72
N LEU A 142 -4.54 -13.05 9.33
CA LEU A 142 -5.45 -12.54 10.34
C LEU A 142 -6.43 -11.60 9.65
N ASP A 143 -7.72 -11.86 9.81
CA ASP A 143 -8.78 -10.93 9.43
C ASP A 143 -9.49 -10.42 10.68
N ALA A 144 -9.68 -9.11 10.77
CA ALA A 144 -10.30 -8.47 11.91
C ALA A 144 -11.30 -7.39 11.51
N LEU A 145 -12.33 -7.22 12.34
CA LEU A 145 -13.28 -6.13 12.28
C LEU A 145 -13.16 -5.29 13.55
N LEU A 146 -12.88 -4.02 13.38
CA LEU A 146 -12.85 -3.01 14.42
C LEU A 146 -13.93 -1.96 14.16
N GLU A 147 -14.53 -1.43 15.23
CA GLU A 147 -15.55 -0.39 15.16
C GLU A 147 -15.17 0.82 16.00
N TYR A 148 -15.28 2.01 15.41
CA TYR A 148 -15.15 3.28 16.10
C TYR A 148 -16.52 3.97 16.20
N PRO A 149 -16.89 4.53 17.36
CA PRO A 149 -18.03 5.44 17.44
C PRO A 149 -17.68 6.75 16.71
N ILE A 150 -18.60 7.23 15.87
CA ILE A 150 -18.49 8.50 15.14
C ILE A 150 -19.72 9.37 15.37
N GLN A 151 -19.59 10.66 15.07
CA GLN A 151 -20.71 11.59 15.13
C GLN A 151 -21.59 11.50 13.88
N SER A 152 -20.97 11.39 12.71
CA SER A 152 -21.65 11.37 11.42
C SER A 152 -20.88 10.58 10.37
N ASP A 153 -21.59 9.80 9.55
CA ASP A 153 -21.01 9.09 8.41
C ASP A 153 -20.58 10.00 7.24
N ARG A 154 -20.96 11.28 7.29
CA ARG A 154 -20.59 12.32 6.32
C ARG A 154 -19.41 13.19 6.75
N SER A 155 -18.80 12.89 7.90
CA SER A 155 -17.66 13.65 8.38
C SER A 155 -16.43 13.48 7.49
N GLU A 156 -15.51 14.45 7.53
CA GLU A 156 -14.19 14.28 6.91
C GLU A 156 -13.39 13.30 7.78
N PHE A 157 -12.87 12.22 7.19
CA PHE A 157 -12.04 11.25 7.91
C PHE A 157 -10.58 11.35 7.53
N ALA A 158 -9.69 11.18 8.50
CA ALA A 158 -8.27 10.97 8.28
C ALA A 158 -7.80 9.68 8.97
N PHE A 159 -6.78 9.05 8.39
CA PHE A 159 -6.28 7.74 8.79
C PHE A 159 -4.76 7.77 8.84
N ARG A 160 -4.20 7.36 9.97
CA ARG A 160 -2.76 7.21 10.17
C ARG A 160 -2.47 5.73 10.48
N PRO A 161 -1.97 4.96 9.51
CA PRO A 161 -1.44 3.63 9.76
C PRO A 161 0.02 3.74 10.22
N SER A 162 0.31 3.36 11.45
CA SER A 162 1.68 3.22 11.98
C SER A 162 2.13 1.75 11.92
N LEU A 163 1.97 1.15 10.75
CA LEU A 163 2.16 -0.28 10.49
C LEU A 163 3.50 -0.59 9.81
N GLY A 164 4.36 0.40 9.60
CA GLY A 164 5.63 0.27 8.88
C GLY A 164 6.62 -0.70 9.53
N ARG A 165 6.41 -1.09 10.80
CA ARG A 165 7.26 -2.02 11.54
C ARG A 165 6.94 -3.50 11.32
N LEU A 166 5.87 -3.81 10.57
CA LEU A 166 5.44 -5.19 10.34
C LEU A 166 6.32 -5.97 9.33
N GLY A 167 7.18 -5.28 8.59
CA GLY A 167 8.07 -5.87 7.59
C GLY A 167 9.15 -4.89 7.12
N VAL A 168 10.05 -5.34 6.26
CA VAL A 168 11.06 -4.46 5.63
C VAL A 168 10.40 -3.47 4.68
N ARG A 169 9.45 -3.95 3.88
CA ARG A 169 8.57 -3.15 3.03
C ARG A 169 7.12 -3.47 3.35
N VAL A 170 6.40 -2.49 3.88
CA VAL A 170 4.97 -2.62 4.18
C VAL A 170 4.16 -1.76 3.23
N VAL A 171 3.16 -2.35 2.60
CA VAL A 171 2.18 -1.65 1.76
C VAL A 171 0.79 -1.86 2.33
N THR A 172 0.13 -0.79 2.72
CA THR A 172 -1.27 -0.79 3.13
C THR A 172 -2.15 -0.35 1.98
N VAL A 173 -2.96 -1.26 1.46
CA VAL A 173 -3.99 -1.01 0.44
C VAL A 173 -5.29 -0.66 1.16
N LEU A 174 -5.57 0.64 1.26
CA LEU A 174 -6.75 1.17 1.93
C LEU A 174 -7.84 1.51 0.91
N ARG A 175 -9.03 0.96 1.11
CA ARG A 175 -10.25 1.32 0.37
C ARG A 175 -11.23 2.01 1.32
N PHE A 176 -11.46 3.30 1.09
CA PHE A 176 -12.43 4.10 1.83
C PHE A 176 -13.76 4.14 1.07
N LEU A 177 -14.86 3.81 1.76
CA LEU A 177 -16.20 3.70 1.21
C LEU A 177 -17.10 4.77 1.85
N PRO A 178 -17.07 6.03 1.38
CA PRO A 178 -17.94 7.07 1.90
C PRO A 178 -19.42 6.78 1.55
N PRO A 179 -20.38 7.40 2.25
CA PRO A 179 -21.81 7.25 1.96
C PRO A 179 -22.22 7.76 0.57
N SER A 180 -21.36 8.50 -0.12
CA SER A 180 -21.58 8.91 -1.52
C SER A 180 -21.47 7.77 -2.54
N GLY A 181 -20.94 6.62 -2.15
CA GLY A 181 -20.79 5.43 -3.00
C GLY A 181 -19.54 5.40 -3.87
N VAL A 182 -18.78 6.50 -3.95
CA VAL A 182 -17.51 6.54 -4.70
C VAL A 182 -16.39 6.01 -3.83
N VAL A 183 -15.96 4.77 -4.10
CA VAL A 183 -14.84 4.13 -3.41
C VAL A 183 -13.54 4.85 -3.73
N ARG A 184 -12.76 5.15 -2.70
CA ARG A 184 -11.44 5.79 -2.83
C ARG A 184 -10.37 4.79 -2.42
N ALA A 185 -9.48 4.45 -3.35
CA ALA A 185 -8.37 3.54 -3.10
C ALA A 185 -7.08 4.33 -2.85
N PHE A 186 -6.32 3.92 -1.86
CA PHE A 186 -5.03 4.48 -1.49
C PHE A 186 -4.03 3.34 -1.34
N GLU A 187 -2.82 3.55 -1.89
CA GLU A 187 -1.66 2.70 -1.63
C GLU A 187 -0.71 3.48 -0.72
N LEU A 188 -0.46 2.94 0.47
CA LEU A 188 0.29 3.61 1.52
C LEU A 188 1.53 2.77 1.86
N THR A 189 2.72 3.32 1.62
CA THR A 189 3.99 2.62 1.85
C THR A 189 4.61 3.04 3.17
N GLY A 190 5.01 2.07 3.99
CA GLY A 190 5.63 2.30 5.30
C GLY A 190 4.72 3.08 6.25
N ASP A 191 5.24 4.16 6.84
CA ASP A 191 4.50 5.06 7.71
C ASP A 191 4.21 6.40 6.99
N PRO A 192 3.10 6.53 6.24
CA PRO A 192 2.79 7.71 5.43
C PRO A 192 2.41 8.95 6.27
N GLY A 193 2.34 8.82 7.60
CA GLY A 193 1.76 9.82 8.48
C GLY A 193 0.23 9.87 8.35
N LEU A 194 -0.35 11.06 8.59
CA LEU A 194 -1.80 11.25 8.54
C LEU A 194 -2.28 11.43 7.10
N VAL A 195 -3.19 10.56 6.66
CA VAL A 195 -3.76 10.58 5.31
C VAL A 195 -5.22 11.01 5.36
N ARG A 196 -5.56 12.13 4.72
CA ARG A 196 -6.95 12.55 4.56
C ARG A 196 -7.65 11.68 3.52
N LEU A 197 -8.77 11.08 3.91
CA LEU A 197 -9.54 10.15 3.07
C LEU A 197 -10.62 10.86 2.26
N ASP A 198 -11.10 11.99 2.76
CA ASP A 198 -11.98 12.89 2.03
C ASP A 198 -11.32 14.23 1.64
N PRO A 199 -10.23 14.23 0.83
CA PRO A 199 -9.64 15.48 0.40
C PRO A 199 -10.61 16.20 -0.54
N ARG A 200 -10.75 17.52 -0.33
CA ARG A 200 -11.50 18.38 -1.25
C ARG A 200 -10.85 18.32 -2.64
N TRP A 201 -11.64 18.52 -3.70
CA TRP A 201 -11.19 18.39 -5.10
C TRP A 201 -9.90 19.18 -5.41
N TYR A 202 -9.72 20.36 -4.81
CA TYR A 202 -8.52 21.17 -5.00
C TYR A 202 -7.29 20.59 -4.29
N GLN A 203 -7.46 19.93 -3.14
CA GLN A 203 -6.38 19.24 -2.45
C GLN A 203 -5.94 18.01 -3.24
N ALA A 204 -6.90 17.26 -3.78
CA ALA A 204 -6.62 16.16 -4.69
C ALA A 204 -5.88 16.66 -5.94
N ALA A 205 -6.36 17.72 -6.58
CA ALA A 205 -5.71 18.32 -7.75
C ALA A 205 -4.26 18.75 -7.46
N LEU A 206 -4.03 19.47 -6.35
CA LEU A 206 -2.67 19.88 -5.95
C LEU A 206 -1.77 18.67 -5.67
N ARG A 207 -2.30 17.61 -5.04
CA ARG A 207 -1.55 16.37 -4.79
C ARG A 207 -1.16 15.68 -6.10
N PHE A 208 -2.06 15.63 -7.08
CA PHE A 208 -1.75 15.10 -8.42
C PHE A 208 -0.72 15.97 -9.15
N VAL A 209 -0.82 17.30 -9.06
CA VAL A 209 0.18 18.21 -9.63
C VAL A 209 1.55 18.00 -8.99
N ALA A 210 1.62 17.89 -7.66
CA ALA A 210 2.86 17.63 -6.95
C ALA A 210 3.44 16.25 -7.31
N ALA A 211 2.61 15.20 -7.32
CA ALA A 211 3.04 13.86 -7.73
C ALA A 211 3.56 13.84 -9.17
N GLY A 212 2.86 14.51 -10.10
CA GLY A 212 3.31 14.66 -11.49
C GLY A 212 4.63 15.43 -11.60
N PHE A 213 4.82 16.48 -10.79
CA PHE A 213 6.07 17.23 -10.74
C PHE A 213 7.26 16.35 -10.29
N PHE A 214 7.10 15.61 -9.19
CA PHE A 214 8.14 14.67 -8.74
C PHE A 214 8.37 13.54 -9.74
N HIS A 215 7.32 13.03 -10.39
CA HIS A 215 7.44 12.00 -11.42
C HIS A 215 8.29 12.43 -12.62
N ILE A 216 8.13 13.68 -13.09
CA ILE A 216 8.96 14.24 -14.17
C ILE A 216 10.44 14.32 -13.76
N LEU A 217 10.72 14.61 -12.49
CA LEU A 217 12.09 14.73 -11.98
C LEU A 217 12.78 13.37 -11.79
N ASP A 218 12.03 12.31 -11.46
CA ASP A 218 12.59 10.96 -11.28
C ASP A 218 12.94 10.27 -12.61
N GLY A 219 12.32 10.69 -13.72
CA GLY A 219 12.50 10.07 -15.04
C GLY A 219 13.55 10.74 -15.91
N ASN A 220 14.68 10.06 -16.16
CA ASN A 220 15.74 10.54 -17.08
C ASN A 220 15.20 10.85 -18.49
N ASP A 221 14.27 10.05 -19.01
CA ASP A 221 13.70 10.22 -20.35
C ASP A 221 12.87 11.50 -20.45
N HIS A 222 12.13 11.84 -19.38
CA HIS A 222 11.34 13.07 -19.31
C HIS A 222 12.24 14.30 -19.26
N LEU A 223 13.34 14.23 -18.49
CA LEU A 223 14.35 15.29 -18.42
C LEU A 223 15.05 15.48 -19.77
N LEU A 224 15.42 14.40 -20.46
CA LEU A 224 15.99 14.43 -21.81
C LEU A 224 15.03 15.06 -22.82
N PHE A 225 13.74 14.69 -22.78
CA PHE A 225 12.71 15.30 -23.63
C PHE A 225 12.56 16.80 -23.37
N LEU A 226 12.51 17.20 -22.11
CA LEU A 226 12.38 18.61 -21.71
C LEU A 226 13.62 19.42 -22.13
N LEU A 227 14.81 18.83 -22.03
CA LEU A 227 16.06 19.42 -22.49
C LEU A 227 16.08 19.59 -24.03
N CYS A 228 15.63 18.59 -24.79
CA CYS A 228 15.45 18.68 -26.24
C CYS A 228 14.44 19.77 -26.65
N LEU A 229 13.42 20.04 -25.83
CA LEU A 229 12.45 21.11 -26.05
C LEU A 229 12.96 22.51 -25.64
N VAL A 230 13.84 22.63 -24.66
CA VAL A 230 14.27 23.94 -24.14
C VAL A 230 15.48 24.51 -24.89
N ILE A 231 16.43 23.67 -25.29
CA ILE A 231 17.67 24.10 -25.95
C ILE A 231 17.47 24.86 -27.28
N PRO A 232 16.65 24.37 -28.24
CA PRO A 232 16.43 25.08 -29.51
C PRO A 232 15.65 26.39 -29.36
N PHE A 233 14.67 26.41 -28.46
CA PHE A 233 13.67 27.47 -28.41
C PHE A 233 14.13 28.63 -27.52
N ARG A 234 14.77 29.63 -28.13
CA ARG A 234 15.14 30.90 -27.44
C ARG A 234 13.96 31.78 -27.03
N ARG A 235 12.72 31.42 -27.39
CA ARG A 235 11.49 32.19 -27.09
C ARG A 235 10.54 31.38 -26.21
N PHE A 236 10.41 31.79 -24.96
CA PHE A 236 9.51 31.19 -23.96
C PHE A 236 8.07 30.98 -24.45
N ARG A 237 7.54 31.90 -25.29
CA ARG A 237 6.19 31.77 -25.85
C ARG A 237 6.00 30.53 -26.73
N ALA A 238 7.00 30.17 -27.54
CA ALA A 238 6.90 28.99 -28.41
C ALA A 238 6.89 27.70 -27.57
N LEU A 239 7.73 27.64 -26.54
CA LEU A 239 7.77 26.53 -25.60
C LEU A 239 6.42 26.34 -24.90
N VAL A 240 5.81 27.42 -24.40
CA VAL A 240 4.49 27.35 -23.73
C VAL A 240 3.43 26.78 -24.67
N VAL A 241 3.40 27.18 -25.94
CA VAL A 241 2.43 26.64 -26.91
C VAL A 241 2.62 25.14 -27.11
N VAL A 242 3.87 24.68 -27.32
CA VAL A 242 4.17 23.26 -27.54
C VAL A 242 3.84 22.41 -26.31
N VAL A 243 4.28 22.85 -25.12
CA VAL A 243 3.98 22.15 -23.86
C VAL A 243 2.47 22.09 -23.60
N THR A 244 1.75 23.18 -23.87
CA THR A 244 0.29 23.22 -23.72
C THR A 244 -0.39 22.27 -24.71
N ALA A 245 0.03 22.26 -25.98
CA ALA A 245 -0.50 21.35 -26.99
C ALA A 245 -0.27 19.89 -26.63
N PHE A 246 0.93 19.55 -26.15
CA PHE A 246 1.26 18.20 -25.67
C PHE A 246 0.38 17.80 -24.47
N THR A 247 0.24 18.70 -23.49
CA THR A 247 -0.60 18.49 -22.31
C THR A 247 -2.05 18.26 -22.69
N VAL A 248 -2.59 19.07 -23.61
CA VAL A 248 -3.97 18.93 -24.11
C VAL A 248 -4.13 17.62 -24.86
N ALA A 249 -3.21 17.27 -25.76
CA ALA A 249 -3.28 16.02 -26.52
C ALA A 249 -3.26 14.79 -25.59
N HIS A 250 -2.36 14.76 -24.60
CA HIS A 250 -2.29 13.69 -23.61
C HIS A 250 -3.52 13.65 -22.70
N SER A 251 -4.06 14.80 -22.31
CA SER A 251 -5.30 14.84 -21.52
C SER A 251 -6.47 14.25 -22.30
N VAL A 252 -6.58 14.56 -23.60
CA VAL A 252 -7.61 14.01 -24.48
C VAL A 252 -7.48 12.49 -24.61
N THR A 253 -6.27 11.96 -24.79
CA THR A 253 -6.06 10.51 -24.89
C THR A 253 -6.33 9.78 -23.58
N LEU A 254 -5.94 10.35 -22.42
CA LEU A 254 -6.27 9.79 -21.11
C LEU A 254 -7.79 9.78 -20.84
N ILE A 255 -8.49 10.86 -21.18
CA ILE A 255 -9.95 10.92 -21.08
C ILE A 255 -10.57 9.87 -22.00
N ALA A 256 -10.13 9.79 -23.27
CA ALA A 256 -10.63 8.79 -24.21
C ALA A 256 -10.40 7.35 -23.70
N SER A 257 -9.24 7.06 -23.12
CA SER A 257 -8.95 5.76 -22.51
C SER A 257 -9.84 5.47 -21.29
N ALA A 258 -10.04 6.45 -20.41
CA ALA A 258 -10.90 6.29 -19.23
C ALA A 258 -12.37 6.00 -19.60
N TYR A 259 -12.84 6.48 -20.75
CA TYR A 259 -14.18 6.20 -21.28
C TYR A 259 -14.24 5.00 -22.25
N ASN A 260 -13.15 4.24 -22.40
CA ASN A 260 -13.03 3.12 -23.37
C ASN A 260 -13.38 3.54 -24.81
N LEU A 261 -12.98 4.74 -25.22
CA LEU A 261 -13.15 5.26 -26.58
C LEU A 261 -11.95 4.97 -27.50
N GLY A 262 -10.89 4.36 -26.95
CA GLY A 262 -9.70 3.96 -27.70
C GLY A 262 -9.83 2.58 -28.36
N PRO A 263 -8.99 2.25 -29.35
CA PRO A 263 -8.93 0.90 -29.90
C PRO A 263 -8.37 -0.11 -28.88
N ASP A 264 -9.12 -1.18 -28.59
CA ASP A 264 -8.72 -2.25 -27.64
C ASP A 264 -7.70 -3.26 -28.22
N ALA A 265 -7.15 -2.99 -29.40
CA ALA A 265 -6.26 -3.93 -30.06
C ALA A 265 -4.86 -3.89 -29.43
N LEU A 266 -4.30 -5.06 -29.10
CA LEU A 266 -2.99 -5.21 -28.45
C LEU A 266 -1.81 -4.55 -29.22
N TRP A 267 -1.97 -4.31 -30.53
CA TRP A 267 -0.95 -3.63 -31.34
C TRP A 267 -0.96 -2.10 -31.18
N PHE A 268 -2.06 -1.53 -30.68
CA PHE A 268 -2.24 -0.08 -30.63
C PHE A 268 -1.30 0.61 -29.63
N PRO A 269 -1.16 0.17 -28.36
CA PRO A 269 -0.23 0.82 -27.43
C PRO A 269 1.24 0.80 -27.90
N PRO A 270 1.81 -0.35 -28.35
CA PRO A 270 3.19 -0.39 -28.85
C PRO A 270 3.43 0.51 -30.07
N LEU A 271 2.43 0.63 -30.96
CA LEU A 271 2.52 1.52 -32.13
C LEU A 271 2.62 2.99 -31.69
N ILE A 272 1.76 3.41 -30.76
CA ILE A 272 1.76 4.79 -30.25
C ILE A 272 3.08 5.10 -29.53
N GLU A 273 3.58 4.19 -28.69
CA GLU A 273 4.90 4.32 -28.04
C GLU A 273 6.03 4.49 -29.06
N THR A 274 6.02 3.69 -30.14
CA THR A 274 7.01 3.78 -31.22
C THR A 274 6.94 5.11 -31.96
N LEU A 275 5.73 5.62 -32.24
CA LEU A 275 5.54 6.90 -32.90
C LEU A 275 5.99 8.07 -32.01
N ILE A 276 5.73 8.01 -30.71
CA ILE A 276 6.23 9.00 -29.75
C ILE A 276 7.76 8.99 -29.75
N ALA A 277 8.40 7.81 -29.59
CA ALA A 277 9.85 7.69 -29.62
C ALA A 277 10.45 8.23 -30.93
N MET A 278 9.85 7.90 -32.08
CA MET A 278 10.28 8.39 -33.39
C MET A 278 10.16 9.93 -33.49
N SER A 279 9.09 10.52 -32.94
CA SER A 279 8.92 11.97 -32.93
C SER A 279 9.98 12.70 -32.10
N ILE A 280 10.42 12.10 -30.98
CA ILE A 280 11.49 12.64 -30.13
C ILE A 280 12.82 12.60 -30.89
N VAL A 281 13.13 11.48 -31.54
CA VAL A 281 14.34 11.34 -32.37
C VAL A 281 14.34 12.36 -33.52
N TYR A 282 13.21 12.52 -34.20
CA TYR A 282 13.06 13.50 -35.27
C TYR A 282 13.30 14.93 -34.77
N MET A 283 12.66 15.32 -33.67
CA MET A 283 12.85 16.65 -33.05
C MET A 283 14.31 16.87 -32.60
N ALA A 284 14.96 15.84 -32.08
CA ALA A 284 16.38 15.92 -31.72
C ALA A 284 17.27 16.12 -32.95
N LEU A 285 16.96 15.47 -34.08
CA LEU A 285 17.68 15.67 -35.35
C LEU A 285 17.43 17.07 -35.93
N GLU A 286 16.19 17.54 -35.93
CA GLU A 286 15.83 18.90 -36.36
C GLU A 286 16.60 19.94 -35.55
N ASN A 287 16.71 19.76 -34.23
CA ASN A 287 17.47 20.64 -33.35
C ASN A 287 18.99 20.63 -33.62
N ILE A 288 19.56 19.53 -34.11
CA ILE A 288 20.99 19.45 -34.48
C ILE A 288 21.24 20.08 -35.84
N VAL A 289 20.34 19.88 -36.80
CA VAL A 289 20.51 20.30 -38.20
C VAL A 289 20.14 21.78 -38.40
N GLY A 290 19.22 22.33 -37.59
CA GLY A 290 18.81 23.74 -37.60
C GLY A 290 17.51 23.98 -38.35
#